data_AF-A0A0G1WGP7-F1
#
_entry.id   AF-A0A0G1WGP7-F1
#
_cell.length_a   1.000
_cell.length_b   1.000
_cell.length_c   1.000
_cell.angle_alpha   90.00
_cell.angle_beta   90.00
_cell.angle_gamma   90.00
#
_symmetry.space_group_name_H-M   'P 1'
#
loop_
_entity.id
_entity.type
_entity.pdbx_description
1 polymer ?
#
loop_
_entity_poly.entity_id
_entity_poly.type
_entity_poly.pdbx_seq_one_letter_code
_entity_poly.pdbx_strand_id
1 'polypeptide(L)'
;MTKDFKVIDEYYEAGRKALKSYVTGFVLAIFLTLVPYFMVVNHALTAQNLVWAVVLLGVLQFLVQVVFFLHLSRNSRSHWNIIVFIFTVLIVAILVAGSLWIMYHLNYNTMSDSPFNTNEGYIPQ
;
A
#
# COMPACT_ATOMS: atom_id res chain seq x y z
N MET A 1 30.54 29.99 26.90
CA MET A 1 29.51 30.98 26.52
C MET A 1 29.15 30.92 25.03
N THR A 2 30.07 31.10 24.08
CA THR A 2 29.75 31.00 22.62
C THR A 2 29.58 29.57 22.10
N LYS A 3 30.28 28.60 22.69
CA LYS A 3 30.13 27.17 22.35
C LYS A 3 28.75 26.63 22.72
N ASP A 4 28.22 27.07 23.86
CA ASP A 4 26.91 26.65 24.36
C ASP A 4 25.80 27.15 23.43
N PHE A 5 25.86 28.42 22.99
CA PHE A 5 24.90 28.98 22.02
C PHE A 5 24.86 28.20 20.70
N LYS A 6 26.03 27.85 20.14
CA LYS A 6 26.13 27.09 18.89
C LYS A 6 25.55 25.67 18.98
N VAL A 7 25.72 24.99 20.12
CA VAL A 7 25.15 23.66 20.36
C VAL A 7 23.62 23.75 20.44
N ILE A 8 23.08 24.77 21.11
CA ILE A 8 21.63 24.95 21.24
C ILE A 8 20.98 25.23 19.87
N ASP A 9 21.62 26.03 19.02
CA ASP A 9 21.17 26.31 17.65
C ASP A 9 21.18 25.05 16.76
N GLU A 10 22.19 24.19 16.88
CA GLU A 10 22.32 22.94 16.14
C GLU A 10 21.23 21.92 16.51
N TYR A 11 20.90 21.82 17.81
CA TYR A 11 19.76 21.01 18.29
C TYR A 11 18.42 21.56 17.78
N TYR A 12 18.25 22.89 17.75
CA TYR A 12 17.02 23.53 17.25
C TYR A 12 16.85 23.38 15.73
N GLU A 13 17.94 23.46 14.95
CA GLU A 13 17.90 23.21 13.50
C GLU A 13 17.66 21.73 13.15
N ALA A 14 18.28 20.80 13.88
CA ALA A 14 18.07 19.37 13.68
C ALA A 14 16.60 18.98 13.93
N GLY A 15 16.00 19.50 15.02
CA GLY A 15 14.57 19.32 15.33
C GLY A 15 13.65 19.89 14.23
N ARG A 16 13.93 21.10 13.73
CA ARG A 16 13.17 21.71 12.63
C ARG A 16 13.24 20.90 11.33
N LYS A 17 14.39 20.33 10.98
CA LYS A 17 14.53 19.51 9.76
C LYS A 17 13.76 18.18 9.88
N ALA A 18 13.79 17.55 11.04
CA ALA A 18 13.03 16.32 11.31
C ALA A 18 11.52 16.58 11.25
N LEU A 19 11.03 17.63 11.92
CA LEU A 19 9.63 18.03 11.90
C LEU A 19 9.17 18.42 10.49
N LYS A 20 9.98 19.18 9.73
CA LYS A 20 9.67 19.50 8.33
C LYS A 20 9.47 18.23 7.51
N SER A 21 10.37 17.26 7.58
CA SER A 21 10.26 16.03 6.79
C SER A 21 8.97 15.24 7.09
N TYR A 22 8.54 15.20 8.35
CA TYR A 22 7.33 14.50 8.76
C TYR A 22 6.07 15.24 8.26
N VAL A 23 6.06 16.56 8.39
CA VAL A 23 4.96 17.41 7.92
C VAL A 23 4.83 17.36 6.40
N THR A 24 5.93 17.35 5.63
CA THR A 24 5.86 17.25 4.17
C THR A 24 5.25 15.91 3.73
N GLY A 25 5.61 14.81 4.39
CA GLY A 25 5.03 13.50 4.12
C GLY A 25 3.54 13.42 4.45
N PHE A 26 3.15 14.02 5.57
CA PHE A 26 1.75 14.11 5.98
C PHE A 26 0.89 14.89 4.98
N VAL A 27 1.37 16.05 4.52
CA VAL A 27 0.67 16.86 3.51
C VAL A 27 0.56 16.11 2.19
N LEU A 28 1.63 15.43 1.75
CA LEU A 28 1.61 14.66 0.51
C LEU A 28 0.62 13.49 0.57
N ALA A 29 0.54 12.78 1.70
CA ALA A 29 -0.41 11.70 1.92
C ALA A 29 -1.87 12.18 1.92
N ILE A 30 -2.15 13.34 2.51
CA ILE A 30 -3.48 13.96 2.44
C ILE A 30 -3.84 14.31 1.00
N PHE A 31 -2.91 14.97 0.29
CA PHE A 31 -3.14 15.38 -1.09
C PHE A 31 -3.44 14.18 -2.00
N LEU A 32 -2.63 13.11 -1.90
CA LEU A 32 -2.83 11.89 -2.69
C LEU A 32 -4.13 11.14 -2.35
N THR A 33 -4.71 11.37 -1.16
CA THR A 33 -5.99 10.76 -0.75
C THR A 33 -7.18 11.58 -1.22
N LEU A 34 -7.05 12.91 -1.22
CA LEU A 34 -8.09 13.82 -1.71
C LEU A 34 -8.34 13.65 -3.21
N VAL A 35 -7.28 13.44 -4.01
CA VAL A 35 -7.39 13.23 -5.46
C VAL A 35 -8.32 12.07 -5.84
N PRO A 36 -8.11 10.81 -5.37
CA PRO A 36 -9.01 9.70 -5.67
C PRO A 36 -10.40 9.92 -5.07
N TYR A 37 -10.51 10.53 -3.89
CA TYR A 37 -11.82 10.85 -3.28
C TYR A 37 -12.67 11.74 -4.18
N PHE A 38 -12.11 12.88 -4.64
CA PHE A 38 -12.82 13.77 -5.54
C PHE A 38 -13.08 13.14 -6.91
N MET A 39 -12.17 12.29 -7.40
CA MET A 39 -12.36 11.57 -8.65
C MET A 39 -13.55 10.61 -8.60
N VAL A 40 -13.77 9.95 -7.45
CA VAL A 40 -14.92 9.03 -7.24
C VAL A 40 -16.22 9.79 -7.05
N VAL A 41 -16.24 10.85 -6.22
CA VAL A 41 -17.47 11.61 -5.93
C VAL A 41 -18.03 12.33 -7.15
N ASN A 42 -17.17 12.86 -8.01
CA ASN A 42 -17.61 13.58 -9.21
C ASN A 42 -17.98 12.65 -10.38
N HIS A 43 -17.88 11.33 -10.23
CA HIS A 43 -18.11 10.34 -11.29
C HIS A 43 -17.43 10.73 -12.63
N ALA A 44 -16.21 11.26 -12.56
CA ALA A 44 -15.54 11.87 -13.71
C ALA A 44 -15.15 10.87 -14.82
N LEU A 45 -15.24 9.56 -14.55
CA LEU A 45 -14.86 8.47 -15.43
C LEU A 45 -15.94 7.37 -15.44
N THR A 46 -15.93 6.54 -16.49
CA THR A 46 -16.70 5.30 -16.55
C THR A 46 -16.32 4.38 -15.38
N ALA A 47 -17.28 3.56 -14.91
CA ALA A 47 -17.10 2.72 -13.72
C ALA A 47 -15.82 1.84 -13.77
N GLN A 48 -15.53 1.25 -14.94
CA GLN A 48 -14.33 0.44 -15.15
C GLN A 48 -13.04 1.27 -14.99
N ASN A 49 -12.97 2.44 -15.64
CA ASN A 49 -11.79 3.30 -15.61
C ASN A 49 -11.58 3.90 -14.20
N LEU A 50 -12.67 4.19 -13.49
CA LEU A 50 -12.63 4.69 -12.13
C LEU A 50 -12.00 3.67 -11.18
N VAL A 51 -12.39 2.40 -11.27
CA VAL A 51 -11.81 1.32 -10.44
C VAL A 51 -10.30 1.21 -10.68
N TRP A 52 -9.85 1.16 -11.93
CA TRP A 52 -8.42 1.08 -12.25
C TRP A 52 -7.63 2.29 -11.72
N ALA A 53 -8.17 3.49 -11.89
CA ALA A 53 -7.51 4.70 -11.43
C ALA A 53 -7.42 4.78 -9.90
N VAL A 54 -8.46 4.37 -9.18
CA VAL A 54 -8.46 4.32 -7.70
C VAL A 54 -7.48 3.27 -7.17
N VAL A 55 -7.44 2.07 -7.78
CA VAL A 55 -6.48 1.03 -7.39
C VAL A 55 -5.04 1.53 -7.56
N LEU A 56 -4.74 2.16 -8.70
CA LEU A 56 -3.40 2.67 -8.98
C LEU A 56 -3.00 3.80 -8.01
N LEU A 57 -3.91 4.73 -7.72
CA LEU A 57 -3.71 5.77 -6.71
C LEU A 57 -3.56 5.18 -5.30
N GLY A 58 -4.29 4.11 -4.97
CA GLY A 58 -4.17 3.40 -3.69
C GLY A 58 -2.81 2.73 -3.50
N VAL A 59 -2.27 2.11 -4.55
CA VAL A 59 -0.91 1.54 -4.52
C VAL A 59 0.14 2.63 -4.33
N LEU A 60 0.03 3.75 -5.06
CA LEU A 60 0.92 4.90 -4.88
C LEU A 60 0.82 5.46 -3.45
N GLN A 61 -0.40 5.54 -2.89
CA GLN A 61 -0.61 5.99 -1.51
C GLN A 61 0.07 5.06 -0.50
N PHE A 62 -0.06 3.75 -0.66
CA PHE A 62 0.64 2.77 0.17
C PHE A 62 2.16 2.99 0.15
N LEU A 63 2.75 3.24 -1.04
CA LEU A 63 4.18 3.53 -1.16
C LEU A 63 4.59 4.82 -0.46
N VAL A 64 3.82 5.90 -0.62
CA VAL A 64 4.08 7.18 0.07
C VAL A 64 4.03 6.97 1.59
N GLN A 65 3.02 6.27 2.08
CA GLN A 65 2.85 6.04 3.51
C GLN A 65 3.97 5.18 4.07
N VAL A 66 4.39 4.14 3.37
CA VAL A 66 5.59 3.37 3.69
C VAL A 66 6.83 4.26 3.74
N VAL A 67 7.11 5.08 2.73
CA VAL A 67 8.36 5.87 2.69
C VAL A 67 8.39 6.97 3.76
N PHE A 68 7.28 7.67 3.99
CA PHE A 68 7.23 8.81 4.90
C PHE A 68 6.93 8.43 6.36
N PHE A 69 6.03 7.48 6.61
CA PHE A 69 5.72 7.04 7.98
C PHE A 69 6.67 5.95 8.47
N LEU A 70 7.03 5.00 7.61
CA LEU A 70 8.08 4.03 7.93
C LEU A 70 9.44 4.66 7.62
N HIS A 71 9.70 5.79 8.28
CA HIS A 71 10.97 6.51 8.25
C HIS A 71 12.06 5.60 8.79
N LEU A 72 12.59 4.73 7.92
CA LEU A 72 13.66 3.83 8.22
C LEU A 72 14.86 4.68 8.58
N SER A 73 15.09 4.77 9.90
CA SER A 73 16.16 5.48 10.58
C SER A 73 17.18 6.05 9.61
N ARG A 74 17.08 7.34 9.28
CA ARG A 74 18.02 8.05 8.41
C ARG A 74 19.38 8.28 9.11
N ASN A 75 19.75 7.35 10.00
CA ASN A 75 20.97 7.32 10.77
C ASN A 75 21.98 6.40 10.07
N SER A 76 23.25 6.77 10.08
CA SER A 76 24.28 6.35 9.12
C SER A 76 24.68 4.86 9.13
N ARG A 77 23.98 4.00 9.90
CA ARG A 77 24.12 2.53 9.93
C ARG A 77 22.92 1.77 9.33
N SER A 78 21.93 2.47 8.79
CA SER A 78 20.60 1.92 8.45
C SER A 78 20.43 1.38 7.02
N HIS A 79 21.47 0.83 6.40
CA HIS A 79 21.28 0.10 5.13
C HIS A 79 20.62 -1.27 5.37
N TRP A 80 20.92 -1.89 6.51
CA TRP A 80 20.38 -3.20 6.90
C TRP A 80 18.87 -3.18 7.11
N ASN A 81 18.31 -2.13 7.72
CA ASN A 81 16.87 -2.01 7.85
C ASN A 81 16.19 -1.90 6.48
N ILE A 82 16.79 -1.18 5.51
CA ILE A 82 16.19 -1.00 4.18
C ILE A 82 16.13 -2.34 3.45
N ILE A 83 17.18 -3.14 3.57
CA ILE A 83 17.23 -4.50 3.01
C ILE A 83 16.16 -5.40 3.62
N VAL A 84 16.04 -5.42 4.95
CA VAL A 84 14.99 -6.21 5.63
C VAL A 84 13.60 -5.75 5.21
N PHE A 85 13.40 -4.43 5.10
CA PHE A 85 12.12 -3.87 4.72
C PHE A 85 11.70 -4.24 3.29
N ILE A 86 12.60 -4.08 2.31
CA ILE A 86 12.35 -4.47 0.91
C ILE A 86 12.06 -5.97 0.83
N PHE A 87 12.79 -6.79 1.59
CA PHE A 87 12.56 -8.23 1.65
C PHE A 87 11.16 -8.57 2.21
N THR A 88 10.71 -7.89 3.27
CA THR A 88 9.35 -8.05 3.79
C THR A 88 8.28 -7.65 2.77
N VAL A 89 8.45 -6.51 2.10
CA VAL A 89 7.50 -6.05 1.06
C VAL A 89 7.44 -7.06 -0.10
N LEU A 90 8.58 -7.59 -0.54
CA LEU A 90 8.66 -8.61 -1.57
C LEU A 90 7.89 -9.88 -1.17
N ILE A 91 8.08 -10.38 0.06
CA ILE A 91 7.34 -11.53 0.57
C ILE A 91 5.84 -11.27 0.57
N VAL A 92 5.41 -10.11 1.10
CA VAL A 92 3.98 -9.74 1.13
C VAL A 92 3.41 -9.67 -0.28
N ALA A 93 4.13 -9.08 -1.24
CA ALA A 93 3.69 -9.01 -2.63
C ALA A 93 3.50 -10.40 -3.25
N ILE A 94 4.44 -11.32 -3.01
CA ILE A 94 4.35 -12.72 -3.47
C ILE A 94 3.17 -13.43 -2.80
N LEU A 95 2.97 -13.26 -1.49
CA LEU A 95 1.86 -13.88 -0.77
C LEU A 95 0.50 -13.37 -1.26
N VAL A 96 0.35 -12.06 -1.46
CA VAL A 96 -0.90 -11.47 -1.95
C VAL A 96 -1.18 -11.92 -3.38
N ALA A 97 -0.22 -11.76 -4.29
CA ALA A 97 -0.37 -12.16 -5.69
C ALA A 97 -0.58 -13.68 -5.83
N GLY A 98 0.18 -14.47 -5.07
CA GLY A 98 0.03 -15.92 -5.00
C GLY A 98 -1.31 -16.35 -4.44
N SER A 99 -1.80 -15.69 -3.37
CA SER A 99 -3.12 -16.01 -2.80
C SER A 99 -4.26 -15.70 -3.78
N LEU A 100 -4.22 -14.54 -4.45
CA LEU A 100 -5.19 -14.18 -5.47
C LEU A 100 -5.17 -15.18 -6.63
N TRP A 101 -3.97 -15.56 -7.10
CA TRP A 101 -3.79 -16.53 -8.17
C TRP A 101 -4.37 -17.90 -7.80
N ILE A 102 -4.00 -18.40 -6.62
CA ILE A 102 -4.46 -19.71 -6.13
C ILE A 102 -5.98 -19.72 -5.96
N MET A 103 -6.57 -18.69 -5.34
CA MET A 103 -8.02 -18.61 -5.18
C MET A 103 -8.74 -18.51 -6.53
N TYR A 104 -8.22 -17.73 -7.47
CA TYR A 104 -8.80 -17.62 -8.81
C TYR A 104 -8.77 -18.97 -9.54
N HIS A 105 -7.64 -19.69 -9.47
CA HIS A 105 -7.47 -20.98 -10.12
C HIS A 105 -8.31 -22.08 -9.45
N LEU A 106 -8.36 -22.11 -8.12
CA LEU A 106 -9.21 -23.05 -7.37
C LEU A 106 -10.69 -22.81 -7.64
N ASN A 107 -11.13 -21.55 -7.68
CA ASN A 107 -12.52 -21.22 -8.01
C ASN A 107 -12.88 -21.70 -9.42
N TYR A 108 -12.00 -21.49 -10.41
CA TYR A 108 -12.17 -22.02 -11.76
C TYR A 108 -12.27 -23.56 -11.78
N ASN A 109 -11.45 -24.25 -10.99
CA ASN A 109 -11.41 -25.72 -10.95
C ASN A 109 -12.53 -26.36 -10.11
N THR A 110 -13.15 -25.62 -9.19
CA THR A 110 -14.25 -26.13 -8.34
C THR A 110 -15.63 -25.79 -8.89
N MET A 111 -15.76 -24.73 -9.70
CA MET A 111 -16.99 -24.43 -10.44
C MET A 111 -17.23 -25.36 -11.63
N SER A 112 -16.29 -26.24 -12.00
CA SER A 112 -16.46 -27.22 -13.09
C SER A 112 -17.19 -28.51 -12.70
N ASP A 113 -17.50 -28.73 -11.41
CA ASP A 113 -18.34 -29.85 -10.97
C ASP A 113 -19.77 -29.35 -10.69
N SER A 114 -20.65 -29.51 -11.68
CA SER A 114 -22.09 -29.38 -11.50
C SER A 114 -22.66 -30.66 -10.84
N PRO A 115 -23.30 -30.60 -9.66
CA PRO A 115 -23.78 -31.79 -8.92
C PRO A 115 -25.04 -32.44 -9.51
N PHE A 116 -25.55 -31.97 -10.65
CA PHE A 116 -26.65 -32.62 -11.35
C PHE A 116 -26.09 -33.57 -12.41
N ASN A 117 -25.64 -34.74 -11.95
CA ASN A 117 -25.67 -35.94 -12.77
C ASN A 117 -27.15 -36.20 -13.15
N THR A 118 -27.53 -35.90 -14.38
CA THR A 118 -28.90 -36.07 -14.90
C THR A 118 -29.39 -37.53 -14.93
N ASN A 119 -28.60 -38.50 -14.44
CA ASN A 119 -28.92 -39.92 -14.46
C ASN A 119 -29.30 -40.52 -13.09
N GLU A 120 -29.27 -39.75 -11.99
CA GLU A 120 -29.57 -40.26 -10.63
C GLU A 120 -30.98 -39.92 -10.11
N GLY A 121 -31.88 -39.48 -11.01
CA GLY A 121 -33.27 -39.11 -10.69
C GLY A 121 -34.38 -39.99 -11.29
N TYR A 122 -34.07 -41.15 -11.88
CA TYR A 122 -35.10 -42.06 -12.42
C TYR A 122 -35.29 -43.28 -11.52
N ILE A 123 -36.30 -43.22 -10.65
CA ILE A 123 -36.87 -44.42 -10.01
C ILE A 123 -37.97 -44.93 -10.96
N PRO A 124 -37.80 -46.09 -11.63
CA PRO A 124 -38.89 -46.67 -12.42
C PRO A 124 -40.06 -47.05 -11.50
N GLN A 125 -41.24 -46.52 -11.83
CA GLN A 125 -42.53 -46.86 -11.20
C GLN A 125 -42.93 -48.29 -11.55
#